data_AF-A0A383EDS0-F1
#
_entry.id   AF-A0A383EDS0-F1
#
_cell.length_a   1.000
_cell.length_b   1.000
_cell.length_c   1.000
_cell.angle_alpha   90.00
_cell.angle_beta   90.00
_cell.angle_gamma   90.00
#
_symmetry.space_group_name_H-M   'P 1'
#
loop_
_entity.id
_entity.type
_entity.pdbx_description
1 polymer ?
#
loop_
_entity_poly.entity_id
_entity_poly.type
_entity_poly.pdbx_seq_one_letter_code
_entity_poly.pdbx_strand_id
1 'polypeptide(L)' 'MNIITSKELLLENFHHIPEIFGAQDANLKQIEKKFGVRITTRENQIKIKGDANSISAVDILLTQLEDLIISGHPI' A
#
# COMPACT_ATOMS: atom_id res chain seq x y z
N MET A 1 -11.16 22.02 -2.71
CA MET A 1 -9.82 21.91 -3.31
C MET A 1 -9.34 20.49 -3.06
N ASN A 2 -9.15 19.68 -4.10
CA ASN A 2 -8.56 18.34 -3.95
C ASN A 2 -7.04 18.49 -3.93
N ILE A 3 -6.46 18.34 -2.74
CA ILE A 3 -5.03 18.49 -2.52
C ILE A 3 -4.40 17.14 -2.83
N ILE A 4 -3.78 17.03 -4.00
CA ILE A 4 -2.99 15.86 -4.36
C ILE A 4 -1.67 15.93 -3.59
N THR A 5 -1.47 14.99 -2.67
CA THR A 5 -0.25 14.85 -1.89
C THR A 5 0.43 13.53 -2.21
N SER A 6 1.59 13.29 -1.62
CA SER A 6 2.26 11.99 -1.66
C SER A 6 2.73 11.60 -0.28
N LYS A 7 2.55 10.32 0.07
CA LYS A 7 3.06 9.72 1.29
C LYS A 7 4.05 8.62 0.94
N GLU A 8 5.11 8.55 1.71
CA GLU A 8 6.12 7.50 1.62
C GLU A 8 5.96 6.60 2.84
N LEU A 9 5.76 5.32 2.60
CA LEU A 9 5.66 4.26 3.59
C LEU A 9 6.89 3.37 3.43
N LEU A 10 7.55 3.07 4.55
CA LEU A 10 8.70 2.18 4.58
C LEU A 10 8.23 0.86 5.19
N LEU A 11 8.26 -0.21 4.40
CA LEU A 11 7.92 -1.54 4.91
C LEU A 11 9.16 -2.13 5.56
N GLU A 12 9.08 -2.39 6.86
CA GLU A 12 10.21 -2.95 7.63
C GLU A 12 10.39 -4.45 7.35
N ASN A 13 9.31 -5.16 7.00
CA ASN A 13 9.33 -6.61 6.78
C ASN A 13 9.26 -7.00 5.30
N PHE A 14 10.43 -7.12 4.68
CA PHE A 14 10.64 -7.53 3.28
C PHE A 14 9.95 -8.85 2.90
N HIS A 15 9.81 -9.77 3.85
CA HIS A 15 9.22 -11.09 3.61
C HIS A 15 7.73 -11.02 3.29
N HIS A 16 7.05 -9.98 3.75
CA HIS A 16 5.60 -9.81 3.60
C HIS A 16 5.24 -8.89 2.43
N ILE A 17 6.22 -8.15 1.89
CA ILE A 17 6.07 -7.30 0.70
C ILE A 17 5.39 -8.03 -0.48
N PRO A 18 5.88 -9.20 -0.95
CA PRO A 18 5.26 -9.88 -2.09
C PRO A 18 3.84 -10.38 -1.80
N GLU A 19 3.50 -10.66 -0.54
CA GLU A 19 2.17 -11.09 -0.13
C GLU A 19 1.18 -9.90 -0.11
N ILE A 20 1.61 -8.75 0.45
CA ILE A 20 0.87 -7.49 0.41
C ILE A 20 0.68 -7.02 -1.04
N PHE A 21 1.74 -7.05 -1.85
CA PHE A 21 1.70 -6.55 -3.24
C PHE A 21 0.96 -7.50 -4.17
N GLY A 22 0.91 -8.79 -3.81
CA GLY A 22 0.38 -9.87 -4.63
C GLY A 22 1.29 -10.19 -5.81
N ALA A 23 0.99 -11.29 -6.49
CA ALA A 23 1.72 -11.71 -7.67
C ALA A 23 1.73 -10.60 -8.75
N GLN A 24 2.92 -10.14 -9.16
CA GLN A 24 3.11 -9.08 -10.17
C GLN A 24 2.40 -7.75 -9.86
N ASP A 25 2.39 -7.36 -8.58
CA ASP A 25 1.76 -6.13 -8.07
C ASP A 25 0.24 -6.09 -8.31
N ALA A 26 -0.39 -7.26 -8.43
CA ALA A 26 -1.83 -7.34 -8.70
C ALA A 26 -2.68 -6.69 -7.61
N ASN A 27 -2.31 -6.80 -6.34
CA ASN A 27 -3.04 -6.16 -5.25
C ASN A 27 -2.86 -4.65 -5.31
N LEU A 28 -1.63 -4.17 -5.55
CA LEU A 28 -1.37 -2.73 -5.68
C LEU A 28 -2.16 -2.11 -6.83
N LYS A 29 -2.18 -2.75 -8.01
CA LYS A 29 -2.98 -2.27 -9.16
C LYS A 29 -4.47 -2.21 -8.85
N GLN A 30 -4.99 -3.17 -8.08
CA GLN A 30 -6.38 -3.16 -7.63
C GLN A 30 -6.65 -2.02 -6.66
N ILE A 31 -5.74 -1.78 -5.70
CA ILE A 31 -5.83 -0.67 -4.75
C ILE A 31 -5.77 0.68 -5.48
N GLU A 32 -4.81 0.86 -6.40
CA GLU A 32 -4.71 2.05 -7.25
C GLU A 32 -6.03 2.34 -7.97
N LYS A 33 -6.61 1.33 -8.62
CA LYS A 33 -7.87 1.46 -9.34
C LYS A 33 -9.07 1.73 -8.44
N LYS A 34 -9.11 1.11 -7.24
CA LYS A 34 -10.22 1.23 -6.28
C LYS A 34 -10.24 2.58 -5.56
N PHE A 35 -9.07 3.10 -5.19
CA PHE A 35 -8.94 4.34 -4.44
C PHE A 35 -8.59 5.56 -5.32
N GLY A 36 -8.31 5.33 -6.61
CA GLY A 36 -7.88 6.38 -7.54
C GLY A 36 -6.51 6.97 -7.19
N VAL A 37 -5.64 6.16 -6.58
CA VAL A 37 -4.28 6.57 -6.22
C VAL A 37 -3.26 5.99 -7.18
N ARG A 38 -2.04 6.54 -7.14
CA ARG A 38 -0.88 5.98 -7.80
C ARG A 38 0.10 5.47 -6.75
N ILE A 39 0.43 4.19 -6.82
CA ILE A 39 1.36 3.51 -5.94
C ILE A 39 2.63 3.23 -6.73
N THR A 40 3.79 3.51 -6.15
CA THR A 40 5.09 3.25 -6.76
C THR A 40 5.97 2.58 -5.73
N THR A 41 6.46 1.39 -6.03
CA THR A 41 7.29 0.61 -5.12
C THR A 41 8.74 0.64 -5.59
N ARG A 42 9.65 0.92 -4.68
CA ARG A 42 11.10 0.89 -4.91
C ARG A 42 11.77 0.19 -3.74
N GLU A 43 12.29 -1.00 -3.99
CA GLU A 43 12.96 -1.85 -2.98
C GLU A 43 12.04 -2.14 -1.78
N ASN A 44 12.09 -1.32 -0.74
CA ASN A 44 11.26 -1.39 0.47
C ASN A 44 10.39 -0.15 0.73
N GLN A 45 10.40 0.80 -0.19
CA GLN A 45 9.64 2.03 -0.07
C GLN A 45 8.43 1.98 -1.00
N ILE A 46 7.27 2.24 -0.42
CA ILE A 46 6.02 2.46 -1.15
C ILE A 46 5.76 3.96 -1.15
N LYS A 47 5.63 4.51 -2.34
CA LYS A 47 5.19 5.89 -2.53
C LYS A 47 3.76 5.88 -3.04
N ILE A 48 2.85 6.47 -2.27
CA ILE A 48 1.44 6.61 -2.62
C ILE A 48 1.19 8.07 -2.96
N LYS A 49 0.61 8.34 -4.13
CA LYS A 49 0.29 9.69 -4.60
C LYS A 49 -1.19 9.76 -4.99
N GLY A 50 -1.89 10.76 -4.49
CA GLY A 50 -3.33 10.90 -4.69
C GLY A 50 -3.92 11.92 -3.73
N ASP A 51 -5.24 11.92 -3.60
CA ASP A 51 -5.94 12.73 -2.61
C ASP A 51 -5.59 12.32 -1.18
N ALA A 52 -5.56 13.29 -0.27
CA ALA A 52 -5.26 13.05 1.15
C ALA A 52 -6.15 11.96 1.77
N ASN A 53 -7.45 11.94 1.43
CA ASN A 53 -8.40 10.91 1.91
C ASN A 53 -8.04 9.52 1.37
N SER A 54 -7.74 9.41 0.08
CA SER A 54 -7.39 8.14 -0.54
C SER A 54 -6.04 7.62 -0.04
N ILE A 55 -5.05 8.51 0.13
CA ILE A 55 -3.76 8.16 0.73
C ILE A 55 -3.96 7.61 2.13
N SER A 56 -4.75 8.30 2.97
CA SER A 56 -5.02 7.83 4.33
C SER A 56 -5.72 6.47 4.35
N ALA A 57 -6.64 6.21 3.40
CA ALA A 57 -7.32 4.92 3.31
C ALA A 57 -6.38 3.79 2.88
N VAL A 58 -5.49 4.05 1.92
CA VAL A 58 -4.50 3.07 1.45
C VAL A 58 -3.43 2.80 2.51
N ASP A 59 -3.01 3.83 3.23
CA ASP A 59 -2.10 3.72 4.36
C ASP A 59 -2.65 2.78 5.44
N ILE A 60 -3.89 3.01 5.88
CA ILE A 60 -4.57 2.14 6.86
C ILE A 60 -4.67 0.71 6.34
N LEU A 61 -5.05 0.53 5.07
CA LEU A 61 -5.19 -0.80 4.46
C LEU A 61 -3.85 -1.55 4.45
N LEU A 62 -2.75 -0.89 4.06
CA LEU A 62 -1.43 -1.49 4.02
C LEU A 62 -0.93 -1.86 5.43
N THR A 63 -1.15 -0.98 6.42
CA THR A 63 -0.83 -1.29 7.82
C THR A 63 -1.66 -2.46 8.34
N GLN A 64 -2.95 -2.54 8.01
CA GLN A 64 -3.81 -3.66 8.40
C GLN A 64 -3.38 -4.98 7.74
N LEU A 65 -2.98 -4.95 6.47
CA LEU A 65 -2.45 -6.11 5.78
C LEU A 65 -1.14 -6.57 6.43
N GLU A 66 -0.23 -5.64 6.72
CA GLU A 66 1.01 -5.96 7.42
C GLU A 66 0.75 -6.57 8.80
N ASP A 67 -0.15 -5.99 9.59
CA ASP A 67 -0.52 -6.49 10.92
C ASP A 67 -1.16 -7.89 10.85
N LEU A 68 -2.03 -8.14 9.87
CA LEU A 68 -2.64 -9.46 9.65
C LEU A 68 -1.58 -10.52 9.36
N ILE A 69 -0.62 -10.21 8.50
CA ILE A 69 0.46 -11.13 8.14
C ILE A 69 1.39 -11.38 9.35
N ILE A 70 1.75 -10.33 10.08
CA ILE A 70 2.54 -10.43 11.31
C ILE A 70 1.80 -11.25 12.38
N SER A 71 0.48 -11.11 12.47
CA SER A 71 -0.36 -11.90 13.40
C SER A 71 -0.45 -13.39 13.04
N GLY A 72 0.14 -13.82 11.91
CA GLY A 72 0.17 -15.21 11.47
C GLY A 72 -1.13 -15.65 10.79
N HIS A 73 -1.99 -14.73 10.36
CA HIS A 73 -3.14 -15.06 9.54
C HIS A 73 -2.72 -15.16 8.06
N PRO A 74 -2.87 -16.32 7.40
CA PRO A 74 -2.65 -16.42 5.97
C PRO A 74 -3.73 -15.64 5.22
N ILE A 75 -3.30 -14.74 4.33
CA ILE A 75 -4.14 -13.95 3.41
C ILE A 75 -4.18 -14.54 2.00
#